data_AF-A0A840CQK4-F1
#
_entry.id   AF-A0A840CQK4-F1
#
_cell.length_a   1.000
_cell.length_b   1.000
_cell.length_c   1.000
_cell.angle_alpha   90.00
_cell.angle_beta   90.00
_cell.angle_gamma   90.00
#
_symmetry.space_group_name_H-M   'P 1'
#
loop_
_entity.id
_entity.type
_entity.pdbx_description
1 polymer ?
#
loop_
_entity_poly.entity_id
_entity_poly.type
_entity_poly.pdbx_seq_one_letter_code
_entity_poly.pdbx_strand_id
1 'polypeptide(L)'
;MIKSIINIFRTQAREHKTIRAFYYNRNYELGNGKEAHPIFWLEDPLNGRNQDNIFTNSVNFSILFLPVSQESVSHMQNLAFSIGLNIIERIKKNPSLGITIRPDWTYATLRNYYDNNACGCRFSVNFTQVNMQNLCLIEEQFDREKEFENLSGLSGFNTPALGSIEIFEGKLPDFDIKISKQ
;
A
#
# COMPACT_ATOMS: atom_id res chain seq x y z
N MET A 1 10.76 -2.23 -6.51
CA MET A 1 10.63 -2.41 -5.05
C MET A 1 9.19 -2.73 -4.63
N ILE A 2 8.22 -1.81 -4.75
CA ILE A 2 6.82 -1.99 -4.34
C ILE A 2 6.18 -3.28 -4.88
N LYS A 3 6.28 -3.54 -6.19
CA LYS A 3 5.77 -4.77 -6.82
C LYS A 3 6.37 -6.05 -6.22
N SER A 4 7.62 -6.00 -5.75
CA SER A 4 8.27 -7.14 -5.09
C SER A 4 7.59 -7.45 -3.76
N ILE A 5 7.34 -6.41 -2.93
CA ILE A 5 6.64 -6.54 -1.65
C ILE A 5 5.25 -7.15 -1.87
N ILE A 6 4.48 -6.58 -2.80
CA ILE A 6 3.14 -7.09 -3.14
C ILE A 6 3.21 -8.55 -3.58
N ASN A 7 4.18 -8.92 -4.41
CA ASN A 7 4.36 -10.30 -4.88
C ASN A 7 4.73 -11.27 -3.76
N ILE A 8 5.52 -10.84 -2.76
CA ILE A 8 5.85 -11.67 -1.59
C ILE A 8 4.57 -12.05 -0.86
N PHE A 9 3.74 -11.07 -0.48
CA PHE A 9 2.49 -11.32 0.24
C PHE A 9 1.46 -12.05 -0.61
N ARG A 10 1.33 -11.70 -1.90
CA ARG A 10 0.47 -12.42 -2.85
C ARG A 10 0.84 -13.90 -2.96
N THR A 11 2.13 -14.22 -2.98
CA THR A 11 2.62 -15.60 -3.05
C THR A 11 2.25 -16.36 -1.78
N GLN A 12 2.40 -15.74 -0.60
CA GLN A 12 1.98 -16.36 0.65
C GLN A 12 0.47 -16.61 0.68
N ALA A 13 -0.33 -15.64 0.24
CA ALA A 13 -1.77 -15.79 0.15
C ALA A 13 -2.19 -16.90 -0.81
N ARG A 14 -1.61 -16.94 -2.02
CA ARG A 14 -1.91 -17.93 -3.07
C ARG A 14 -1.58 -19.37 -2.61
N GLU A 15 -0.52 -19.55 -1.84
CA GLU A 15 -0.05 -20.87 -1.42
C GLU A 15 -0.63 -21.33 -0.08
N HIS A 16 -1.30 -20.44 0.65
CA HIS A 16 -1.92 -20.77 1.91
C HIS A 16 -3.23 -21.55 1.67
N LYS A 17 -3.36 -22.73 2.28
CA LYS A 17 -4.46 -23.69 2.06
C LYS A 17 -5.87 -23.12 2.27
N THR A 18 -6.01 -22.15 3.16
CA THR A 18 -7.31 -21.57 3.57
C THR A 18 -7.69 -20.30 2.79
N ILE A 19 -6.72 -19.57 2.26
CA ILE A 19 -6.99 -18.26 1.65
C ILE A 19 -7.56 -18.47 0.26
N ARG A 20 -8.63 -17.75 -0.08
CA ARG A 20 -9.36 -17.88 -1.36
C ARG A 20 -9.22 -16.67 -2.27
N ALA A 21 -8.86 -15.52 -1.72
CA ALA A 21 -8.60 -14.31 -2.50
C ALA A 21 -7.48 -13.47 -1.90
N PHE A 22 -6.80 -12.73 -2.77
CA PHE A 22 -5.81 -11.73 -2.41
C PHE A 22 -6.13 -10.41 -3.10
N TYR A 23 -6.11 -9.32 -2.36
CA TYR A 23 -6.26 -7.97 -2.88
C TYR A 23 -5.15 -7.07 -2.34
N TYR A 24 -4.73 -6.11 -3.18
CA TYR A 24 -3.92 -4.97 -2.77
C TYR A 24 -4.68 -3.71 -3.18
N ASN A 25 -5.31 -3.04 -2.22
CA ASN A 25 -6.15 -1.89 -2.49
C ASN A 25 -6.36 -1.03 -1.23
N ARG A 26 -6.96 0.14 -1.41
CA ARG A 26 -7.31 1.05 -0.32
C ARG A 26 -8.45 0.46 0.50
N ASN A 27 -8.35 0.61 1.81
CA ASN A 27 -9.27 0.01 2.77
C ASN A 27 -10.76 0.34 2.54
N TYR A 28 -11.12 1.50 1.99
CA TYR A 28 -12.53 1.83 1.75
C TYR A 28 -13.19 1.01 0.63
N GLU A 29 -12.41 0.29 -0.19
CA GLU A 29 -12.94 -0.61 -1.24
C GLU A 29 -13.33 -1.99 -0.68
N LEU A 30 -13.01 -2.25 0.58
CA LEU A 30 -13.30 -3.51 1.27
C LEU A 30 -14.79 -3.56 1.64
N GLY A 31 -15.42 -4.71 1.43
CA GLY A 31 -16.83 -4.92 1.76
C GLY A 31 -17.78 -4.66 0.61
N ASN A 32 -17.29 -4.56 -0.63
CA ASN A 32 -18.12 -4.36 -1.82
C ASN A 32 -18.99 -5.58 -2.21
N GLY A 33 -18.92 -6.68 -1.43
CA GLY A 33 -19.78 -7.85 -1.54
C GLY A 33 -19.39 -8.84 -2.64
N LYS A 34 -18.33 -8.56 -3.41
CA LYS A 34 -17.82 -9.45 -4.48
C LYS A 34 -16.60 -10.26 -4.07
N GLU A 35 -16.22 -10.21 -2.79
CA GLU A 35 -15.00 -10.84 -2.28
C GLU A 35 -15.20 -12.31 -1.92
N ALA A 36 -14.30 -13.18 -2.37
CA ALA A 36 -14.28 -14.56 -1.92
C ALA A 36 -13.53 -14.67 -0.58
N HIS A 37 -14.26 -14.97 0.49
CA HIS A 37 -13.69 -15.24 1.82
C HIS A 37 -13.29 -16.71 1.98
N PRO A 38 -12.20 -17.02 2.72
CA PRO A 38 -11.35 -16.09 3.48
C PRO A 38 -10.41 -15.28 2.60
N ILE A 39 -10.37 -13.97 2.84
CA ILE A 39 -9.64 -13.00 2.03
C ILE A 39 -8.36 -12.57 2.75
N PHE A 40 -7.27 -12.46 2.00
CA PHE A 40 -6.08 -11.72 2.38
C PHE A 40 -6.16 -10.33 1.75
N TRP A 41 -6.26 -9.30 2.58
CA TRP A 41 -6.29 -7.92 2.13
C TRP A 41 -4.99 -7.22 2.50
N LEU A 42 -4.14 -6.89 1.52
CA LEU A 42 -2.96 -6.05 1.72
C LEU A 42 -3.38 -4.58 1.52
N GLU A 43 -3.13 -3.73 2.51
CA GLU A 43 -3.58 -2.34 2.45
C GLU A 43 -2.66 -1.47 1.59
N ASP A 44 -3.27 -0.61 0.77
CA ASP A 44 -2.63 0.53 0.13
C ASP A 44 -2.89 1.81 0.96
N PRO A 45 -1.88 2.62 1.33
CA PRO A 45 -0.49 2.58 0.86
C PRO A 45 0.45 1.67 1.66
N LEU A 46 1.50 1.19 0.97
CA LEU A 46 2.72 0.69 1.60
C LEU A 46 3.58 1.88 2.05
N ASN A 47 4.08 1.83 3.28
CA ASN A 47 4.95 2.87 3.81
C ASN A 47 6.41 2.41 3.85
N GLY A 48 7.34 3.31 3.58
CA GLY A 48 8.77 3.01 3.59
C GLY A 48 9.59 4.20 4.05
N ARG A 49 10.68 3.91 4.76
CA ARG A 49 11.70 4.87 5.15
C ARG A 49 13.07 4.29 4.85
N ASN A 50 13.92 5.07 4.20
CA ASN A 50 15.34 4.77 4.13
C ASN A 50 16.03 5.27 5.41
N GLN A 51 16.74 4.39 6.10
CA GLN A 51 17.60 4.72 7.22
C GLN A 51 18.86 3.86 7.12
N ASP A 52 20.03 4.50 7.16
CA ASP A 52 21.34 3.82 7.15
C ASP A 52 21.52 2.84 5.96
N ASN A 53 21.10 3.26 4.75
CA ASN A 53 21.13 2.46 3.50
C ASN A 53 20.26 1.19 3.51
N ILE A 54 19.33 1.10 4.47
CA ILE A 54 18.36 0.02 4.57
C ILE A 54 16.95 0.64 4.47
N PHE A 55 16.11 0.05 3.63
CA PHE A 55 14.70 0.42 3.60
C PHE A 55 13.96 -0.34 4.71
N THR A 56 13.45 0.38 5.70
CA THR A 56 12.43 -0.12 6.61
C THR A 56 11.08 0.16 5.99
N ASN A 57 10.33 -0.89 5.68
CA ASN A 57 8.99 -0.82 5.14
C ASN A 57 7.97 -1.25 6.20
N SER A 58 6.77 -0.71 6.10
CA SER A 58 5.62 -1.08 6.92
C SER A 58 4.47 -1.45 5.99
N VAL A 59 3.93 -2.66 6.18
CA VAL A 59 2.72 -3.13 5.52
C VAL A 59 1.64 -3.36 6.57
N ASN A 60 0.40 -3.16 6.16
CA ASN A 60 -0.75 -3.65 6.91
C ASN A 60 -1.45 -4.71 6.06
N PHE A 61 -1.87 -5.80 6.69
CA PHE A 61 -2.72 -6.76 6.01
C PHE A 61 -3.77 -7.34 6.95
N SER A 62 -4.91 -7.73 6.39
CA SER A 62 -6.00 -8.35 7.12
C SER A 62 -6.33 -9.72 6.57
N ILE A 63 -6.60 -10.68 7.46
CA ILE A 63 -7.21 -11.96 7.12
C ILE A 63 -8.66 -11.89 7.59
N LEU A 64 -9.61 -11.94 6.66
CA LEU A 64 -11.03 -11.74 6.97
C LEU A 64 -11.89 -12.92 6.53
N PHE A 65 -12.86 -13.25 7.37
CA PHE A 65 -13.89 -14.27 7.19
C PHE A 65 -15.27 -13.61 7.22
N LEU A 66 -16.28 -14.32 6.69
CA LEU A 66 -17.68 -13.94 6.89
C LEU A 66 -18.27 -14.84 7.99
N PRO A 67 -18.63 -14.27 9.15
CA PRO A 67 -19.26 -15.03 10.23
C PRO A 67 -20.67 -15.46 9.85
N VAL A 68 -21.03 -16.70 10.18
CA VAL A 68 -22.41 -17.23 10.03
C VAL A 68 -23.24 -16.92 11.29
N SER A 69 -22.57 -16.78 12.44
CA SER A 69 -23.20 -16.44 13.73
C SER A 69 -22.27 -15.59 14.59
N GLN A 70 -22.79 -14.91 15.61
CA GLN A 70 -21.96 -14.14 16.54
C GLN A 70 -20.96 -15.01 17.31
N GLU A 71 -21.36 -16.22 17.67
CA GLU A 71 -20.51 -17.19 18.38
C GLU A 71 -19.31 -17.63 17.53
N SER A 72 -19.45 -17.61 16.19
CA SER A 72 -18.37 -17.95 15.26
C SER A 72 -17.27 -16.87 15.15
N VAL A 73 -17.53 -15.64 15.62
CA VAL A 73 -16.59 -14.51 15.45
C VAL A 73 -15.26 -14.78 16.16
N SER A 74 -15.28 -15.19 17.43
CA SER A 74 -14.05 -15.46 18.19
C SER A 74 -13.24 -16.61 17.56
N HIS A 75 -13.93 -17.65 17.08
CA HIS A 75 -13.29 -18.75 16.37
C HIS A 75 -12.61 -18.27 15.07
N MET A 76 -13.29 -17.46 14.26
CA MET A 76 -12.73 -16.91 13.02
C MET A 76 -11.59 -15.92 13.27
N GLN A 77 -11.66 -15.13 14.34
CA GLN A 77 -10.57 -14.25 14.76
C GLN A 77 -9.31 -15.06 15.13
N ASN A 78 -9.48 -16.16 15.86
CA ASN A 78 -8.37 -17.08 16.18
C ASN A 78 -7.78 -17.74 14.93
N LEU A 79 -8.62 -18.18 13.99
CA LEU A 79 -8.15 -18.70 12.70
C LEU A 79 -7.40 -17.64 11.91
N ALA A 80 -7.94 -16.42 11.80
CA ALA A 80 -7.29 -15.30 11.13
C ALA A 80 -5.93 -14.97 11.75
N PHE A 81 -5.85 -14.98 13.09
CA PHE A 81 -4.61 -14.76 13.82
C PHE A 81 -3.57 -15.86 13.49
N SER A 82 -3.97 -17.13 13.55
CA SER A 82 -3.10 -18.26 13.23
C SER A 82 -2.59 -18.20 11.78
N ILE A 83 -3.45 -17.85 10.82
CA ILE A 83 -3.08 -17.71 9.40
C ILE A 83 -2.05 -16.59 9.22
N GLY A 84 -2.30 -15.41 9.80
CA GLY A 84 -1.36 -14.30 9.70
C GLY A 84 0.00 -14.62 10.32
N LEU A 85 0.01 -15.32 11.48
CA LEU A 85 1.25 -15.78 12.11
C LEU A 85 2.01 -16.78 11.22
N ASN A 86 1.31 -17.76 10.62
CA ASN A 86 1.93 -18.72 9.71
C ASN A 86 2.58 -18.02 8.50
N ILE A 87 1.93 -16.99 7.96
CA ILE A 87 2.46 -16.20 6.84
C ILE A 87 3.72 -15.44 7.26
N ILE A 88 3.68 -14.73 8.39
CA ILE A 88 4.82 -13.98 8.92
C ILE A 88 6.01 -14.92 9.18
N GLU A 89 5.78 -16.06 9.84
CA GLU A 89 6.84 -17.02 10.16
C GLU A 89 7.37 -17.74 8.90
N ARG A 90 6.54 -17.97 7.88
CA ARG A 90 7.00 -18.51 6.60
C ARG A 90 7.88 -17.53 5.84
N ILE A 91 7.56 -16.23 5.89
CA ILE A 91 8.41 -15.17 5.31
C ILE A 91 9.76 -15.13 6.03
N LYS A 92 9.76 -15.11 7.37
CA LYS A 92 11.00 -15.13 8.18
C LYS A 92 11.93 -16.30 7.84
N LYS A 93 11.36 -17.48 7.61
CA LYS A 93 12.11 -18.69 7.27
C LYS A 93 12.71 -18.69 5.86
N ASN A 94 12.35 -17.73 5.01
CA ASN A 94 12.77 -17.70 3.62
C ASN A 94 13.68 -16.48 3.31
N PRO A 95 15.01 -16.59 3.52
CA PRO A 95 15.94 -15.50 3.26
C PRO A 95 16.02 -15.10 1.77
N SER A 96 15.60 -15.97 0.84
CA SER A 96 15.62 -15.67 -0.59
C SER A 96 14.64 -14.55 -1.00
N LEU A 97 13.70 -14.18 -0.12
CA LEU A 97 12.76 -13.09 -0.36
C LEU A 97 13.41 -11.69 -0.26
N GLY A 98 14.65 -11.60 0.23
CA GLY A 98 15.38 -10.33 0.33
C GLY A 98 14.78 -9.35 1.35
N ILE A 99 13.95 -9.85 2.27
CA ILE A 99 13.34 -9.08 3.35
C ILE A 99 13.54 -9.76 4.71
N THR A 100 13.62 -8.97 5.77
CA THR A 100 13.70 -9.45 7.16
C THR A 100 12.58 -8.83 7.98
N ILE A 101 11.66 -9.66 8.47
CA ILE A 101 10.58 -9.19 9.36
C ILE A 101 11.18 -8.74 10.70
N ARG A 102 10.83 -7.52 11.13
CA ARG A 102 11.22 -6.97 12.42
C ARG A 102 10.35 -7.58 13.55
N PRO A 103 10.90 -7.77 14.76
CA PRO A 103 10.18 -8.37 15.88
C PRO A 103 9.24 -7.36 16.59
N ASP A 104 8.66 -6.41 15.86
CA ASP A 104 7.84 -5.31 16.36
C ASP A 104 6.47 -5.21 15.68
N TRP A 105 6.02 -6.31 15.06
CA TRP A 105 4.70 -6.38 14.43
C TRP A 105 3.58 -6.40 15.48
N THR A 106 2.43 -5.84 15.11
CA THR A 106 1.24 -5.77 15.96
C THR A 106 0.05 -6.45 15.28
N TYR A 107 -0.99 -6.76 16.05
CA TYR A 107 -2.25 -7.28 15.52
C TYR A 107 -3.45 -6.64 16.21
N ALA A 108 -4.57 -6.59 15.50
CA ALA A 108 -5.87 -6.12 15.99
C ALA A 108 -6.97 -7.06 15.51
N THR A 109 -7.83 -7.51 16.44
CA THR A 109 -9.00 -8.30 16.07
C THR A 109 -10.08 -7.40 15.48
N LEU A 110 -10.77 -7.91 14.46
CA LEU A 110 -11.79 -7.20 13.72
C LEU A 110 -13.14 -7.91 13.85
N ARG A 111 -14.20 -7.14 14.05
CA ARG A 111 -15.59 -7.63 14.16
C ARG A 111 -16.51 -6.61 13.49
N ASN A 112 -17.55 -7.10 12.79
CA ASN A 112 -18.49 -6.28 12.04
C ASN A 112 -17.76 -5.26 11.15
N TYR A 113 -16.73 -5.76 10.46
CA TYR A 113 -15.81 -4.95 9.70
C TYR A 113 -16.39 -4.73 8.30
N TYR A 114 -16.59 -3.47 7.94
CA TYR A 114 -17.24 -3.04 6.71
C TYR A 114 -18.67 -3.58 6.50
N ASP A 115 -19.26 -3.23 5.37
CA ASP A 115 -20.67 -3.47 5.04
C ASP A 115 -21.02 -4.97 4.96
N ASN A 116 -20.04 -5.84 4.68
CA ASN A 116 -20.23 -7.28 4.62
C ASN A 116 -20.16 -7.97 6.01
N ASN A 117 -19.99 -7.20 7.10
CA ASN A 117 -19.86 -7.70 8.48
C ASN A 117 -18.70 -8.70 8.68
N ALA A 118 -17.63 -8.57 7.92
CA ALA A 118 -16.49 -9.48 8.03
C ALA A 118 -15.85 -9.43 9.44
N CYS A 119 -15.19 -10.51 9.82
CA CYS A 119 -14.43 -10.60 11.06
C CYS A 119 -13.08 -11.27 10.82
N GLY A 120 -12.10 -11.00 11.70
CA GLY A 120 -10.77 -11.58 11.53
C GLY A 120 -9.69 -10.83 12.28
N CYS A 121 -8.51 -10.71 11.68
CA CYS A 121 -7.34 -10.12 12.31
C CYS A 121 -6.55 -9.28 11.30
N ARG A 122 -6.21 -8.06 11.71
CA ARG A 122 -5.34 -7.13 10.99
C ARG A 122 -3.96 -7.12 11.63
N PHE A 123 -2.93 -7.21 10.81
CA PHE A 123 -1.53 -7.18 11.21
C PHE A 123 -0.88 -5.90 10.68
N SER A 124 0.00 -5.31 11.49
CA SER A 124 0.92 -4.25 11.06
C SER A 124 2.33 -4.79 11.17
N VAL A 125 3.04 -4.92 10.05
CA VAL A 125 4.33 -5.61 9.98
C VAL A 125 5.39 -4.67 9.42
N ASN A 126 6.45 -4.46 10.21
CA ASN A 126 7.63 -3.77 9.73
C ASN A 126 8.68 -4.79 9.26
N PHE A 127 9.40 -4.48 8.21
CA PHE A 127 10.48 -5.31 7.69
C PHE A 127 11.57 -4.47 7.05
N THR A 128 12.79 -4.98 7.07
CA THR A 128 13.91 -4.37 6.36
C THR A 128 14.10 -5.03 5.01
N GLN A 129 14.58 -4.24 4.04
CA GLN A 129 14.86 -4.69 2.69
C GLN A 129 16.14 -4.02 2.20
N VAL A 130 16.98 -4.78 1.47
CA VAL A 130 18.16 -4.24 0.81
C VAL A 130 17.76 -3.26 -0.30
N ASN A 131 18.57 -2.22 -0.50
CA ASN A 131 18.33 -1.27 -1.59
C ASN A 131 18.36 -2.01 -2.94
N MET A 132 17.23 -1.98 -3.65
CA MET A 132 17.06 -2.63 -4.96
C MET A 132 17.34 -1.69 -6.14
N GLN A 133 17.73 -0.44 -5.89
CA GLN A 133 18.02 0.50 -6.96
C GLN A 133 19.22 0.01 -7.77
N ASN A 134 19.06 -0.08 -9.09
CA ASN A 134 20.19 -0.33 -9.97
C ASN A 134 21.00 0.96 -10.11
N LEU A 135 22.07 1.07 -9.34
CA LEU A 135 22.93 2.26 -9.31
C LEU A 135 23.64 2.51 -10.65
N CYS A 136 23.81 1.48 -11.49
CA CYS A 136 24.48 1.61 -12.78
C CYS A 136 23.64 2.35 -13.82
N LEU A 137 22.32 2.41 -13.65
CA LEU A 137 21.41 3.07 -14.60
C LEU A 137 21.13 4.53 -14.22
N ILE A 138 21.75 5.05 -13.17
CA ILE A 138 21.47 6.42 -12.67
C ILE A 138 21.66 7.42 -13.81
N GLU A 139 22.85 7.47 -14.41
CA GLU A 139 23.15 8.45 -15.47
C GLU A 139 22.25 8.30 -16.71
N GLU A 140 21.71 7.10 -16.97
CA GLU A 140 20.77 6.88 -18.09
C GLU A 140 19.39 7.49 -17.83
N GLN A 141 19.03 7.74 -16.56
CA GLN A 141 17.75 8.35 -16.18
C GLN A 141 17.80 9.89 -16.20
N PHE A 142 18.98 10.49 -16.32
CA PHE A 142 19.16 11.94 -16.32
C PHE A 142 19.68 12.41 -17.67
N ASP A 143 18.88 13.23 -18.34
CA ASP A 143 19.30 13.95 -19.54
C ASP A 143 19.57 15.41 -19.14
N ARG A 144 20.84 15.84 -19.30
CA ARG A 144 21.29 17.18 -18.91
C ARG A 144 20.72 18.28 -19.79
N GLU A 145 20.26 17.93 -20.98
CA GLU A 145 19.73 18.87 -21.97
C GLU A 145 18.19 18.82 -22.04
N LYS A 146 17.54 17.99 -21.20
CA LYS A 146 16.08 17.88 -21.18
C LYS A 146 15.45 19.15 -20.60
N GLU A 147 14.67 19.82 -21.44
CA GLU A 147 13.74 20.88 -21.05
C GLU A 147 12.31 20.33 -20.87
N PHE A 148 11.47 21.01 -20.09
CA PHE A 148 10.05 20.66 -19.97
C PHE A 148 9.30 20.90 -21.29
N GLU A 149 8.32 20.04 -21.61
CA GLU A 149 7.50 20.20 -22.80
C GLU A 149 6.74 21.54 -22.76
N ASN A 150 6.93 22.37 -23.79
CA ASN A 150 6.09 23.54 -24.01
C ASN A 150 4.74 23.05 -24.51
N LEU A 151 3.76 22.95 -23.61
CA LEU A 151 2.36 22.84 -23.98
C LEU A 151 2.00 24.11 -24.77
N SER A 152 1.95 24.00 -26.09
CA SER A 152 1.31 25.03 -26.91
C SER A 152 -0.11 25.20 -26.38
N GLY A 153 -0.44 26.40 -25.89
CA GLY A 153 -1.76 26.71 -25.36
C GLY A 153 -2.86 26.23 -26.32
N LEU A 154 -4.00 25.83 -25.77
CA LEU A 154 -5.19 25.48 -26.55
C LEU A 154 -5.38 26.50 -27.68
N SER A 155 -5.48 26.01 -28.92
CA SER A 155 -5.66 26.86 -30.11
C SER A 155 -6.87 27.78 -29.90
N GLY A 156 -6.63 29.09 -29.76
CA GLY A 156 -7.65 30.10 -29.50
C GLY A 156 -7.39 31.00 -28.28
N PHE A 157 -6.43 30.65 -27.42
CA PHE A 157 -5.97 31.51 -26.32
C PHE A 157 -4.57 32.05 -26.63
N ASN A 158 -4.44 33.37 -26.77
CA ASN A 158 -3.14 34.05 -26.83
C ASN A 158 -2.51 34.06 -25.44
N THR A 159 -1.88 32.95 -25.05
CA THR A 159 -0.92 32.98 -23.94
C THR A 159 0.43 33.44 -24.48
N PRO A 160 1.10 34.41 -23.83
CA PRO A 160 2.47 34.78 -24.20
C PRO A 160 3.34 33.52 -24.16
N ALA A 161 4.21 33.35 -25.15
CA ALA A 161 5.06 32.17 -25.27
C ALA A 161 5.93 32.05 -24.00
N LEU A 162 5.49 31.23 -23.05
CA LEU A 162 6.35 30.79 -21.97
C LEU A 162 7.38 29.86 -22.58
N GLY A 163 8.66 30.17 -22.38
CA GLY A 163 9.71 29.15 -22.43
C GLY A 163 9.40 28.03 -21.44
N SER A 164 10.23 26.97 -21.48
CA SER A 164 10.08 25.74 -20.68
C SER A 164 9.38 26.01 -19.34
N ILE A 165 8.16 25.50 -19.19
CA ILE A 165 7.28 25.85 -18.07
C ILE A 165 7.85 25.23 -16.78
N GLU A 166 8.70 25.99 -16.08
CA GLU A 166 9.00 25.78 -14.66
C GLU A 166 7.94 26.53 -13.84
N ILE A 167 6.92 25.82 -13.34
CA ILE A 167 6.00 26.40 -12.35
C ILE A 167 6.68 26.34 -10.99
N PHE A 168 7.51 27.33 -10.70
CA PHE A 168 7.99 27.61 -9.34
C PHE A 168 7.75 29.09 -8.99
N GLU A 169 6.50 29.53 -9.11
CA GLU A 169 6.12 30.78 -8.47
C GLU A 169 6.04 30.51 -6.97
N GLY A 170 7.04 30.97 -6.21
CA GLY A 170 7.02 31.03 -4.73
C GLY A 170 5.93 31.94 -4.16
N LYS A 171 4.80 32.04 -4.85
CA LYS A 171 3.62 32.83 -4.54
C LYS A 171 2.54 31.84 -4.14
N LEU A 172 2.06 31.97 -2.91
CA LEU A 172 0.85 31.28 -2.50
C LEU A 172 -0.29 31.67 -3.47
N PRO A 173 -1.22 30.76 -3.78
CA PRO A 173 -2.38 31.12 -4.57
C PRO A 173 -3.09 32.30 -3.88
N ASP A 174 -3.16 33.43 -4.58
CA ASP A 174 -3.79 34.63 -4.06
C ASP A 174 -5.30 34.47 -4.23
N PHE A 175 -5.97 34.02 -3.17
CA PHE A 175 -7.42 33.86 -3.17
C PHE A 175 -8.07 35.19 -2.82
N ASP A 176 -8.58 35.90 -3.82
CA ASP A 176 -9.43 37.06 -3.62
C ASP A 176 -10.85 36.61 -3.22
N ILE A 177 -10.99 36.19 -1.95
CA ILE A 177 -12.28 35.77 -1.40
C ILE A 177 -13.10 37.03 -1.12
N LYS A 178 -14.11 37.30 -1.94
CA LYS A 178 -15.12 38.32 -1.66
C LYS A 178 -15.93 37.93 -0.43
N ILE A 179 -15.55 38.45 0.72
CA ILE A 179 -16.36 38.34 1.95
C ILE A 179 -17.54 39.30 1.79
N SER A 180 -18.75 38.79 1.59
CA SER A 180 -19.95 39.59 1.71
C SER A 180 -20.13 39.97 3.18
N LYS A 181 -20.07 41.27 3.51
CA LYS A 181 -20.47 41.75 4.83
C LYS A 181 -21.98 41.51 4.99
N GLN A 182 -22.34 40.77 6.04
CA GLN A 182 -23.71 40.74 6.58
C GLN A 182 -24.04 42.07 7.25
#